data_AF-A0A1D8PB08-F1
#
_entry.id   AF-A0A1D8PB08-F1
#
_cell.length_a   1.000
_cell.length_b   1.000
_cell.length_c   1.000
_cell.angle_alpha   90.00
_cell.angle_beta   90.00
_cell.angle_gamma   90.00
#
_symmetry.space_group_name_H-M   'P 1'
#
loop_
_entity.id
_entity.type
_entity.pdbx_description
1 polymer ?
#
loop_
_entity_poly.entity_id
_entity_poly.type
_entity_poly.pdbx_seq_one_letter_code
_entity_poly.pdbx_strand_id
1 'polypeptide(L)'
;MPANPKYLTTSFWHRFAKITAGILGGFLISAEIHMVLAYWIFDHKIILITSVFTLFIFWVTFMIIPFLFKNGWKIFGFYMLTILILGIAVYFGKIYQPII
;
A
#
# COMPACT_ATOMS: atom_id res chain seq x y z
N MET A 1 27.66 16.81 1.36
CA MET A 1 27.49 16.90 2.83
C MET A 1 26.93 15.57 3.35
N PRO A 2 27.41 15.03 4.48
CA PRO A 2 26.87 13.81 5.07
C PRO A 2 25.51 14.05 5.74
N ALA A 3 24.64 13.03 5.76
CA ALA A 3 23.33 13.10 6.40
C ALA A 3 23.46 13.16 7.94
N ASN A 4 22.57 13.91 8.60
CA ASN A 4 22.59 14.06 10.05
C ASN A 4 22.10 12.77 10.76
N PRO A 5 22.95 12.11 11.58
CA PRO A 5 22.64 10.82 12.18
C PRO A 5 21.45 10.83 13.16
N LYS A 6 21.09 12.00 13.72
CA LYS A 6 19.93 12.15 14.61
C LYS A 6 18.61 11.74 13.94
N TYR A 7 18.51 11.87 12.62
CA TYR A 7 17.30 11.54 11.86
C TYR A 7 17.35 10.14 11.23
N LEU A 8 18.49 9.46 11.31
CA LEU A 8 18.65 8.12 10.76
C LEU A 8 18.07 7.09 11.71
N THR A 9 17.29 6.16 11.17
CA THR A 9 16.82 5.00 11.94
C THR A 9 18.01 4.04 12.12
N THR A 10 18.52 3.92 13.34
CA THR A 10 19.72 3.11 13.65
C THR A 10 19.40 1.63 13.87
N SER A 11 18.25 1.34 14.48
CA SER A 11 17.81 -0.03 14.75
C SER A 11 17.49 -0.79 13.45
N PHE A 12 18.05 -1.99 13.31
CA PHE A 12 17.82 -2.89 12.18
C PHE A 12 16.33 -3.23 12.03
N TRP A 13 15.65 -3.60 13.11
CA TRP A 13 14.23 -4.00 13.07
C TRP A 13 13.30 -2.86 12.64
N HIS A 14 13.58 -1.64 13.09
CA HIS A 14 12.80 -0.48 12.65
C HIS A 14 13.04 -0.15 11.17
N ARG A 15 14.26 -0.33 10.65
CA ARG A 15 14.55 -0.19 9.22
C ARG A 15 13.84 -1.26 8.40
N PHE A 16 13.96 -2.52 8.83
CA PHE A 16 13.26 -3.64 8.19
C PHE A 16 11.76 -3.37 8.10
N ALA A 17 11.12 -3.02 9.22
CA ALA A 17 9.69 -2.73 9.25
C ALA A 17 9.31 -1.60 8.27
N LYS A 18 10.07 -0.50 8.22
CA LYS A 18 9.79 0.62 7.31
C LYS A 18 10.00 0.27 5.84
N ILE A 19 11.10 -0.40 5.51
CA ILE A 19 11.44 -0.78 4.13
C ILE A 19 10.41 -1.78 3.61
N THR A 20 10.10 -2.81 4.38
CA THR A 20 9.11 -3.84 4.00
C THR A 20 7.71 -3.23 3.89
N ALA A 21 7.30 -2.38 4.83
CA ALA A 21 6.03 -1.65 4.72
C ALA A 21 5.98 -0.74 3.48
N GLY A 22 7.07 -0.04 3.17
CA GLY A 22 7.09 0.89 2.04
C GLY A 22 7.08 0.17 0.69
N ILE A 23 7.97 -0.81 0.51
CA ILE A 23 8.11 -1.52 -0.77
C ILE A 23 6.95 -2.50 -0.95
N LEU A 24 6.84 -3.53 -0.11
CA LEU A 24 5.83 -4.57 -0.29
C LEU A 24 4.45 -4.07 0.15
N GLY A 25 4.37 -3.46 1.33
CA GLY A 25 3.08 -2.98 1.85
C GLY A 25 2.48 -1.87 0.97
N GLY A 26 3.29 -0.90 0.55
CA GLY A 26 2.84 0.17 -0.35
C GLY A 26 2.38 -0.35 -1.71
N PHE A 27 3.02 -1.41 -2.24
CA PHE A 27 2.59 -2.05 -3.48
C PHE A 27 1.24 -2.74 -3.31
N LEU A 28 1.10 -3.56 -2.27
CA LEU A 28 -0.13 -4.30 -1.97
C LEU A 28 -1.31 -3.37 -1.74
N ILE A 29 -1.14 -2.32 -0.92
CA ILE A 29 -2.19 -1.32 -0.70
C ILE A 29 -2.60 -0.66 -2.02
N SER A 30 -1.63 -0.25 -2.84
CA SER A 30 -1.92 0.36 -4.14
C SER A 30 -2.70 -0.58 -5.04
N ALA A 31 -2.27 -1.84 -5.16
CA ALA A 31 -2.94 -2.84 -5.99
C ALA A 31 -4.37 -3.12 -5.50
N GLU A 32 -4.54 -3.35 -4.19
CA GLU A 32 -5.85 -3.65 -3.62
C GLU A 32 -6.81 -2.46 -3.69
N ILE A 33 -6.35 -1.21 -3.53
CA ILE A 33 -7.19 -0.04 -3.77
C ILE A 33 -7.77 -0.09 -5.19
N HIS A 34 -6.95 -0.31 -6.22
CA HIS A 34 -7.43 -0.37 -7.60
C HIS A 34 -8.38 -1.56 -7.82
N MET A 35 -8.11 -2.71 -7.18
CA MET A 35 -9.01 -3.86 -7.25
C MET A 35 -10.35 -3.61 -6.55
N VAL A 36 -10.35 -2.96 -5.39
CA VAL A 36 -11.59 -2.55 -4.72
C VAL A 36 -12.38 -1.62 -5.62
N LEU A 37 -11.74 -0.62 -6.24
CA LEU A 37 -12.41 0.26 -7.20
C LEU A 37 -12.99 -0.55 -8.37
N ALA A 38 -12.23 -1.49 -8.94
CA ALA A 38 -12.68 -2.29 -10.07
C ALA A 38 -13.88 -3.20 -9.74
N TYR A 39 -13.96 -3.75 -8.53
CA TYR A 39 -15.07 -4.62 -8.13
C TYR A 39 -16.31 -3.85 -7.64
N TRP A 40 -16.12 -2.72 -6.97
CA TRP A 40 -17.20 -2.02 -6.27
C TRP A 40 -17.74 -0.79 -7.01
N ILE A 41 -17.06 -0.33 -8.05
CA ILE A 41 -17.50 0.80 -8.89
C ILE A 41 -17.88 0.30 -10.29
N PHE A 42 -18.77 1.02 -10.95
CA PHE A 42 -19.15 0.77 -12.34
C PHE A 42 -17.95 0.90 -13.29
N ASP A 43 -17.98 0.10 -14.37
CA ASP A 43 -16.98 0.09 -15.44
C ASP A 43 -15.56 -0.33 -15.01
N HIS A 44 -15.46 -1.57 -14.54
CA HIS A 44 -14.18 -2.21 -14.20
C HIS A 44 -13.14 -2.12 -15.32
N LYS A 45 -13.54 -2.04 -16.60
CA LYS A 45 -12.60 -1.98 -17.74
C LYS A 45 -11.86 -0.66 -17.76
N ILE A 46 -12.58 0.45 -17.64
CA ILE A 46 -11.96 1.79 -17.56
C ILE A 46 -11.07 1.89 -16.33
N ILE A 47 -11.53 1.38 -15.18
CA ILE A 47 -10.76 1.42 -13.93
C ILE A 47 -9.46 0.64 -14.06
N LEU A 48 -9.50 -0.58 -14.61
CA LEU A 48 -8.32 -1.42 -14.79
C LEU A 48 -7.32 -0.81 -15.78
N ILE A 49 -7.79 -0.24 -16.90
CA ILE A 49 -6.91 0.45 -17.86
C ILE A 49 -6.22 1.65 -17.20
N THR A 50 -6.98 2.44 -16.45
CA THR A 50 -6.44 3.62 -15.76
C THR A 50 -5.45 3.22 -14.67
N SER A 51 -5.70 2.09 -13.98
CA SER A 51 -4.84 1.58 -12.92
C SER A 51 -3.42 1.29 -13.37
N VAL A 52 -3.20 0.97 -14.65
CA VAL A 52 -1.86 0.76 -15.21
C VAL A 52 -0.96 1.98 -15.02
N PHE A 53 -1.54 3.18 -15.11
CA PHE A 53 -0.81 4.44 -14.93
C PHE A 53 -0.74 4.87 -13.47
N THR A 54 -1.84 4.72 -12.72
CA THR A 54 -1.95 5.24 -11.35
C THR A 54 -1.37 4.32 -10.29
N LEU A 55 -1.21 3.02 -10.56
CA LEU A 55 -0.63 2.05 -9.61
C LEU A 55 0.76 2.47 -9.15
N PHE A 56 1.63 2.87 -10.08
CA PHE A 56 2.99 3.29 -9.75
C PHE A 56 3.01 4.58 -8.91
N ILE A 57 2.16 5.54 -9.24
CA ILE A 57 2.05 6.81 -8.51
C ILE A 57 1.59 6.57 -7.07
N PHE A 58 0.57 5.74 -6.88
CA PHE A 58 0.09 5.35 -5.55
C PHE A 58 1.19 4.60 -4.80
N TRP A 59 1.89 3.67 -5.46
CA TRP A 59 2.93 2.88 -4.82
C TRP A 59 4.07 3.75 -4.31
N VAL A 60 4.61 4.65 -5.13
CA VAL A 60 5.66 5.59 -4.71
C VAL A 60 5.18 6.47 -3.55
N THR A 61 3.93 6.94 -3.60
CA THR A 61 3.34 7.73 -2.52
C THR A 61 3.30 6.95 -1.21
N PHE A 62 2.76 5.73 -1.22
CA PHE A 62 2.71 4.87 -0.04
C PHE A 62 4.08 4.35 0.39
N MET A 63 5.07 4.30 -0.50
CA MET A 63 6.44 3.89 -0.15
C MET A 63 7.12 4.92 0.75
N ILE A 64 6.81 6.21 0.59
CA ILE A 64 7.43 7.30 1.36
C ILE A 64 6.88 7.36 2.79
N ILE A 65 5.59 7.08 2.97
CA ILE A 65 4.88 7.27 4.25
C ILE A 65 5.56 6.56 5.43
N PRO A 66 6.00 5.29 5.37
CA PRO A 66 6.67 4.61 6.50
C PRO A 66 7.91 5.32 7.02
N PHE A 67 8.61 6.07 6.18
CA PHE A 67 9.81 6.81 6.57
C PHE A 67 9.49 8.09 7.35
N LEU A 68 8.26 8.61 7.27
CA LEU A 68 7.78 9.75 8.05
C LEU A 68 7.49 9.38 9.52
N PHE A 69 7.30 8.10 9.83
CA PHE A 69 7.00 7.64 11.19
C PHE A 69 8.26 7.45 12.03
N LYS A 70 8.21 7.85 13.30
CA LYS A 70 9.30 7.56 14.26
C LYS A 70 9.41 6.06 14.57
N ASN A 71 8.28 5.38 14.74
CA ASN A 71 8.24 3.95 15.08
C ASN A 71 7.84 3.10 13.85
N GLY A 72 8.80 2.32 13.34
CA GLY A 72 8.59 1.42 12.20
C GLY A 72 7.55 0.32 12.42
N TRP A 73 7.41 -0.21 13.64
CA TRP A 73 6.45 -1.28 13.93
C TRP A 73 5.01 -0.79 13.91
N LYS A 74 4.77 0.45 14.37
CA LYS A 74 3.42 1.04 14.32
C LYS A 74 2.93 1.16 12.89
N ILE A 75 3.74 1.75 12.01
CA ILE A 75 3.32 1.93 10.61
C ILE A 75 3.24 0.60 9.85
N PHE A 76 4.14 -0.34 10.14
CA PHE A 76 4.05 -1.69 9.60
C PHE A 76 2.72 -2.37 9.97
N GLY A 77 2.32 -2.30 11.25
CA GLY A 77 1.03 -2.82 11.70
C GLY A 77 -0.17 -2.14 11.04
N PHE A 78 -0.13 -0.81 10.87
CA PHE A 78 -1.17 -0.08 10.14
C PHE A 78 -1.28 -0.54 8.68
N TYR A 79 -0.16 -0.73 7.98
CA TYR A 79 -0.16 -1.21 6.60
C TYR A 79 -0.74 -2.61 6.50
N MET A 80 -0.35 -3.52 7.38
CA MET A 80 -0.91 -4.87 7.45
C MET A 80 -2.43 -4.86 7.69
N LEU A 81 -2.91 -4.00 8.59
CA LEU A 81 -4.34 -3.85 8.85
C LEU A 81 -5.08 -3.30 7.63
N THR A 82 -4.53 -2.28 6.96
CA THR A 82 -5.13 -1.72 5.74
C THR A 82 -5.22 -2.76 4.63
N ILE A 83 -4.16 -3.54 4.40
CA ILE A 83 -4.15 -4.65 3.44
C ILE A 83 -5.21 -5.67 3.80
N LEU A 84 -5.34 -6.05 5.07
CA LEU A 84 -6.36 -7.01 5.49
C LEU A 84 -7.78 -6.50 5.20
N ILE A 85 -8.06 -5.24 5.51
CA ILE A 85 -9.38 -4.61 5.27
C ILE A 85 -9.68 -4.54 3.77
N LEU A 86 -8.71 -4.09 2.97
CA LEU A 86 -8.88 -3.99 1.52
C LEU A 86 -9.01 -5.38 0.88
N GLY A 87 -8.20 -6.36 1.29
CA GLY A 87 -8.30 -7.75 0.85
C GLY A 87 -9.66 -8.38 1.15
N ILE A 88 -10.25 -8.09 2.32
CA ILE A 88 -11.63 -8.50 2.63
C ILE A 88 -12.62 -7.86 1.65
N ALA A 89 -12.50 -6.55 1.39
CA ALA A 89 -13.36 -5.87 0.43
C ALA A 89 -13.20 -6.45 -0.99
N VAL A 90 -11.98 -6.75 -1.45
CA VAL A 90 -11.73 -7.42 -2.74
C VAL A 90 -12.38 -8.80 -2.78
N TYR A 91 -12.25 -9.59 -1.72
CA TYR A 91 -12.82 -10.93 -1.63
C TYR A 91 -14.35 -10.91 -1.79
N PHE A 92 -15.04 -10.03 -1.06
CA PHE A 92 -16.50 -9.88 -1.18
C PHE A 92 -16.90 -9.27 -2.53
N GLY A 93 -16.16 -8.29 -3.03
CA GLY A 93 -16.41 -7.67 -4.33
C GLY A 93 -16.38 -8.71 -5.46
N LYS A 94 -15.39 -9.60 -5.43
CA LYS A 94 -15.29 -10.72 -6.38
C LYS A 94 -16.50 -11.66 -6.33
N ILE A 95 -17.06 -11.92 -5.15
CA ILE A 95 -18.22 -12.81 -4.99
C ILE A 95 -19.50 -12.14 -5.50
N TYR A 96 -19.73 -10.88 -5.12
CA TYR A 96 -20.99 -10.19 -5.41
C TYR A 96 -21.04 -9.52 -6.78
N GLN A 97 -19.89 -9.11 -7.32
CA GLN A 97 -19.76 -8.37 -8.58
C GLN A 97 -18.57 -8.92 -9.39
N PRO A 98 -18.60 -10.18 -9.83
CA PRO A 98 -17.48 -10.77 -10.56
C PRO A 98 -17.22 -9.99 -11.86
N ILE A 99 -15.94 -9.73 -12.13
CA ILE A 99 -15.49 -9.15 -13.40
C ILE A 99 -15.56 -10.26 -14.46
N ILE A 100 -16.37 -10.05 -15.50
CA ILE A 100 -16.63 -10.99 -16.62
C ILE A 100 -16.10 -10.39 -17.92
#